data_AF-A0A522CC43-F1
#
_entry.id   AF-A0A522CC43-F1
#
_cell.length_a   1.000
_cell.length_b   1.000
_cell.length_c   1.000
_cell.angle_alpha   90.00
_cell.angle_beta   90.00
_cell.angle_gamma   90.00
#
_symmetry.space_group_name_H-M   'P 1'
#
loop_
_entity.id
_entity.type
_entity.pdbx_description
1 polymer ?
#
loop_
_entity_poly.entity_id
_entity_poly.type
_entity_poly.pdbx_seq_one_letter_code
_entity_poly.pdbx_strand_id
1 'polypeptide(L)'
;MAWLLALMLGWGAPVLAQQQAPAETLSLVGLTASRGEDGVILAFDLRLNLPRPVEEALAKGVPLHFIAEAELLRNRWYWTDRSVVRVQRSWRLAWQPLTRNWRVSFGGLHQLYATLPEALAVMSRNSRWRITDAQTVDDARYSVVFSWRLDSSQLPRPLQFGLGDSDWDIGIQRTVPLTEGPR
;
A
#
# COMPACT_ATOMS: atom_id res chain seq x y z
N MET A 1 -28.16 -55.42 44.43
CA MET A 1 -29.48 -54.88 44.08
C MET A 1 -29.29 -53.37 44.02
N ALA A 2 -28.97 -52.83 42.85
CA ALA A 2 -29.92 -52.12 41.97
C ALA A 2 -30.10 -50.66 42.47
N TRP A 3 -29.90 -49.56 41.74
CA TRP A 3 -30.15 -49.26 40.33
C TRP A 3 -29.21 -48.16 39.79
N LEU A 4 -29.04 -48.18 38.46
CA LEU A 4 -28.64 -47.11 37.55
C LEU A 4 -29.26 -45.73 37.88
N LEU A 5 -28.53 -44.66 37.57
CA LEU A 5 -29.04 -43.61 36.67
C LEU A 5 -27.89 -42.76 36.10
N ALA A 6 -27.73 -42.90 34.79
CA ALA A 6 -26.90 -42.10 33.92
C ALA A 6 -27.52 -40.70 33.73
N LEU A 7 -26.69 -39.67 33.74
CA LEU A 7 -27.04 -38.35 33.21
C LEU A 7 -25.88 -37.86 32.35
N MET A 8 -25.93 -38.27 31.08
CA MET A 8 -25.11 -37.67 30.02
C MET A 8 -25.62 -36.25 29.77
N LEU A 9 -24.94 -35.26 30.32
CA LEU A 9 -25.02 -33.88 29.86
C LEU A 9 -24.18 -33.74 28.60
N GLY A 10 -24.84 -33.89 27.45
CA GLY A 10 -24.29 -33.45 26.17
C GLY A 10 -24.24 -31.93 26.14
N TRP A 11 -23.11 -31.36 26.53
CA TRP A 11 -22.81 -29.95 26.29
C TRP A 11 -22.54 -29.75 24.80
N GLY A 12 -23.51 -29.20 24.08
CA GLY A 12 -23.29 -28.62 22.76
C GLY A 12 -22.33 -27.44 22.90
N ALA A 13 -21.05 -27.68 22.55
CA ALA A 13 -20.09 -26.60 22.43
C ALA A 13 -20.54 -25.69 21.27
N PRO A 14 -20.71 -24.38 21.47
CA PRO A 14 -20.93 -23.47 20.36
C PRO A 14 -19.66 -23.50 19.50
N VAL A 15 -19.82 -23.91 18.23
CA VAL A 15 -18.78 -23.70 17.22
C VAL A 15 -18.63 -22.20 17.09
N LEU A 16 -17.60 -21.65 17.74
CA LEU A 16 -17.09 -20.33 17.44
C LEU A 16 -16.62 -20.38 15.99
N ALA A 17 -17.47 -19.91 15.07
CA ALA A 17 -17.06 -19.59 13.73
C ALA A 17 -15.90 -18.61 13.86
N GLN A 18 -14.67 -19.09 13.64
CA GLN A 18 -13.52 -18.21 13.44
C GLN A 18 -13.86 -17.38 12.21
N GLN A 19 -14.34 -16.15 12.44
CA GLN A 19 -14.33 -15.11 11.43
C GLN A 19 -12.87 -14.95 11.04
N GLN A 20 -12.51 -15.56 9.91
CA GLN A 20 -11.25 -15.30 9.25
C GLN A 20 -11.26 -13.80 8.97
N ALA A 21 -10.44 -13.06 9.71
CA ALA A 21 -10.21 -11.66 9.42
C ALA A 21 -9.86 -11.57 7.93
N PRO A 22 -10.46 -10.63 7.17
CA PRO A 22 -10.10 -10.45 5.78
C PRO A 22 -8.59 -10.33 5.70
N ALA A 23 -7.96 -11.14 4.84
CA ALA A 23 -6.54 -11.06 4.61
C ALA A 23 -6.22 -9.60 4.30
N GLU A 24 -5.36 -8.96 5.09
CA GLU A 24 -4.99 -7.56 4.87
C GLU A 24 -4.32 -7.46 3.50
N THR A 25 -5.11 -7.03 2.50
CA THR A 25 -4.68 -6.82 1.11
C THR A 25 -3.43 -5.94 1.04
N LEU A 26 -3.33 -4.99 1.96
CA LEU A 26 -2.21 -4.08 2.04
C LEU A 26 -1.87 -3.80 3.50
N SER A 27 -0.62 -4.08 3.90
CA SER A 27 -0.11 -3.78 5.23
C SER A 27 1.16 -2.93 5.14
N LEU A 28 1.27 -1.94 6.03
CA LEU A 28 2.45 -1.09 6.14
C LEU A 28 3.44 -1.72 7.12
N VAL A 29 4.60 -2.13 6.60
CA VAL A 29 5.69 -2.71 7.39
C VAL A 29 6.54 -1.63 8.04
N GLY A 30 6.82 -0.56 7.30
CA GLY A 30 7.62 0.55 7.79
C GLY A 30 7.34 1.82 7.01
N LEU A 31 7.30 2.95 7.71
CA LEU A 31 7.21 4.28 7.13
C LEU A 31 7.98 5.26 8.00
N THR A 32 9.01 5.86 7.44
CA THR A 32 9.85 6.81 8.15
C THR A 32 10.12 8.01 7.25
N ALA A 33 9.85 9.20 7.77
CA ALA A 33 10.25 10.46 7.15
C ALA A 33 11.41 11.05 7.95
N SER A 34 12.55 11.24 7.29
CA SER A 34 13.76 11.78 7.90
C SER A 34 14.24 13.04 7.18
N ARG A 35 14.70 14.03 7.95
CA ARG A 35 15.43 15.19 7.44
C ARG A 35 16.93 14.91 7.54
N GLY A 36 17.66 15.05 6.43
CA GLY A 36 19.12 15.00 6.37
C GLY A 36 19.70 16.17 5.58
N GLU A 37 21.01 16.16 5.34
CA GLU A 37 21.71 17.21 4.56
C GLU A 37 21.22 17.30 3.12
N ASP A 38 20.90 16.15 2.53
CA ASP A 38 20.29 16.05 1.21
C ASP A 38 18.82 16.51 1.20
N GLY A 39 18.15 16.68 2.33
CA GLY A 39 16.75 17.09 2.40
C GLY A 39 15.84 16.04 3.04
N VAL A 40 14.56 16.06 2.68
CA VAL A 40 13.56 15.17 3.28
C VAL A 40 13.52 13.86 2.50
N ILE A 41 13.90 12.78 3.16
CA ILE A 41 13.87 11.42 2.64
C ILE A 41 12.73 10.65 3.29
N LEU A 42 11.88 10.08 2.44
CA LEU A 42 10.85 9.12 2.82
C LEU A 42 11.30 7.71 2.50
N ALA A 43 11.23 6.84 3.50
CA ALA A 43 11.37 5.41 3.36
C ALA A 43 10.02 4.74 3.66
N PHE A 44 9.57 3.86 2.77
CA PHE A 44 8.38 3.05 2.97
C PHE A 44 8.62 1.60 2.57
N ASP A 45 7.95 0.70 3.27
CA ASP A 45 7.92 -0.73 3.03
C ASP A 45 6.49 -1.24 3.23
N LEU A 46 5.88 -1.71 2.16
CA LEU A 46 4.51 -2.20 2.12
C LEU A 46 4.55 -3.69 1.76
N ARG A 47 3.72 -4.47 2.44
CA ARG A 47 3.36 -5.83 2.02
C ARG A 47 2.02 -5.74 1.30
N LEU A 48 2.07 -5.99 0.00
CA LEU A 48 0.90 -6.07 -0.85
C LEU A 48 0.60 -7.53 -1.14
N ASN A 49 -0.64 -7.93 -0.89
CA ASN A 49 -1.20 -9.18 -1.36
C ASN A 49 -2.40 -8.85 -2.25
N LEU A 50 -2.32 -9.17 -3.54
CA LEU A 50 -3.38 -8.79 -4.47
C LEU A 50 -4.61 -9.70 -4.29
N PRO A 51 -5.83 -9.15 -4.26
CA PRO A 51 -7.03 -9.95 -4.25
C PRO A 51 -7.13 -10.74 -5.55
N ARG A 52 -7.70 -11.94 -5.46
CA ARG A 52 -7.83 -12.85 -6.61
C ARG A 52 -8.42 -12.20 -7.87
N PRO A 53 -9.48 -11.37 -7.82
CA PRO A 53 -10.01 -10.71 -9.02
C PRO A 53 -8.99 -9.80 -9.72
N VAL A 54 -8.13 -9.15 -8.93
CA VAL A 54 -7.10 -8.23 -9.42
C VAL A 54 -5.95 -9.00 -10.08
N GLU A 55 -5.54 -10.12 -9.49
CA GLU A 55 -4.56 -11.04 -10.10
C GLU A 55 -5.08 -11.65 -11.42
N GLU A 56 -6.34 -12.08 -11.45
CA GLU A 56 -6.96 -12.64 -12.66
C GLU A 56 -7.05 -11.60 -13.79
N ALA A 57 -7.33 -10.33 -13.47
CA ALA A 57 -7.32 -9.25 -14.44
C ALA A 57 -5.92 -9.00 -15.02
N LEU A 58 -4.89 -8.98 -14.15
CA LEU A 58 -3.49 -8.91 -14.58
C LEU A 58 -3.12 -10.06 -15.52
N ALA A 59 -3.51 -11.29 -15.18
CA ALA A 59 -3.26 -12.48 -16.00
C ALA A 59 -3.94 -12.39 -17.38
N LYS A 60 -5.10 -11.73 -17.46
CA LYS A 60 -5.81 -11.41 -18.71
C LYS A 60 -5.19 -10.25 -19.50
N GLY A 61 -4.07 -9.70 -19.03
CA GLY A 61 -3.32 -8.63 -19.70
C GLY A 61 -3.82 -7.22 -19.36
N VAL A 62 -4.68 -7.05 -18.36
CA VAL A 62 -5.10 -5.73 -17.90
C VAL A 62 -3.96 -5.08 -17.12
N PRO A 63 -3.45 -3.92 -17.56
CA PRO A 63 -2.40 -3.23 -16.84
C PRO A 63 -2.95 -2.56 -15.58
N LEU A 64 -2.22 -2.63 -14.48
CA LEU A 64 -2.53 -1.92 -13.24
C LEU A 64 -1.58 -0.76 -13.03
N HIS A 65 -2.13 0.35 -12.52
CA HIS A 65 -1.40 1.56 -12.24
C HIS A 65 -1.41 1.81 -10.73
N PHE A 66 -0.24 1.95 -10.13
CA PHE A 66 -0.10 2.23 -8.71
C PHE A 66 0.53 3.59 -8.52
N ILE A 67 0.04 4.33 -7.55
CA ILE A 67 0.48 5.68 -7.25
C ILE A 67 0.90 5.74 -5.78
N ALA A 68 2.14 6.17 -5.55
CA ALA A 68 2.58 6.63 -4.24
C ALA A 68 2.65 8.16 -4.26
N GLU A 69 2.13 8.78 -3.23
CA GLU A 69 2.08 10.22 -3.07
C GLU A 69 2.62 10.59 -1.69
N ALA A 70 3.42 11.64 -1.64
CA ALA A 70 3.90 12.18 -0.39
C ALA A 70 3.67 13.69 -0.38
N GLU A 71 2.96 14.15 0.65
CA GLU A 71 2.64 15.54 0.87
C GLU A 71 3.26 16.00 2.19
N LEU A 72 4.15 16.98 2.11
CA LEU A 72 4.80 17.59 3.26
C LEU A 72 3.92 18.71 3.80
N LEU A 73 3.38 18.51 4.99
CA LEU A 73 2.55 19.47 5.70
C LEU A 73 3.38 20.19 6.77
N ARG A 74 3.22 21.50 6.86
CA ARG A 74 3.75 22.30 7.96
C ARG A 74 2.69 22.45 9.04
N ASN A 75 2.95 21.91 10.23
CA ASN A 75 2.05 21.96 11.37
C ASN A 75 2.08 23.37 11.99
N ARG A 76 0.97 24.12 11.89
CA ARG A 76 0.82 25.48 12.46
C ARG A 76 -0.37 25.53 13.42
N TRP A 77 -0.21 26.26 14.52
CA TRP A 77 -1.12 26.23 15.67
C TRP A 77 -2.53 26.84 15.41
N TYR A 78 -2.73 27.90 14.59
CA TYR A 78 -4.00 28.68 14.56
C TYR A 78 -4.61 28.92 13.15
N TRP A 79 -4.16 28.20 12.12
CA TRP A 79 -4.87 28.10 10.82
C TRP A 79 -4.52 26.77 10.12
N THR A 80 -5.35 26.37 9.16
CA THR A 80 -5.28 25.15 8.35
C THR A 80 -3.85 24.77 7.91
N ASP A 81 -3.54 23.48 7.98
CA ASP A 81 -2.28 22.92 7.47
C ASP A 81 -2.06 23.34 6.01
N ARG A 82 -0.87 23.89 5.72
CA ARG A 82 -0.49 24.23 4.36
C ARG A 82 0.43 23.14 3.82
N SER A 83 0.02 22.56 2.70
CA SER A 83 0.88 21.74 1.85
C SER A 83 2.07 22.57 1.36
N VAL A 84 3.28 22.15 1.73
CA VAL A 84 4.53 22.81 1.36
C VAL A 84 5.08 22.22 0.08
N VAL A 85 5.04 20.89 -0.04
CA VAL A 85 5.49 20.16 -1.22
C VAL A 85 4.60 18.93 -1.39
N ARG A 86 4.26 18.63 -2.65
CA ARG A 86 3.57 17.39 -3.04
C ARG A 86 4.36 16.71 -4.15
N VAL A 87 4.74 15.46 -3.93
CA VAL A 87 5.44 14.64 -4.94
C VAL A 87 4.69 13.34 -5.16
N GLN A 88 4.70 12.88 -6.41
CA GLN A 88 4.01 11.66 -6.81
C GLN A 88 4.95 10.73 -7.57
N ARG A 89 4.81 9.43 -7.34
CA ARG A 89 5.46 8.34 -8.07
C ARG A 89 4.39 7.40 -8.59
N SER A 90 4.49 7.03 -9.86
CA SER A 90 3.55 6.11 -10.50
C SER A 90 4.28 4.93 -11.12
N TRP A 91 3.74 3.73 -10.90
CA TRP A 91 4.20 2.50 -11.52
C TRP A 91 3.09 1.89 -12.36
N ARG A 92 3.48 1.24 -13.45
CA ARG A 92 2.58 0.42 -14.27
C ARG A 92 3.06 -1.03 -14.23
N LEU A 93 2.19 -1.93 -13.79
CA LEU A 93 2.40 -3.37 -13.82
C LEU A 93 1.56 -3.98 -14.95
N ALA A 94 2.17 -4.82 -15.78
CA ALA A 94 1.46 -5.55 -16.81
C ALA A 94 2.07 -6.94 -17.03
N TRP A 95 1.22 -7.93 -17.31
CA TRP A 95 1.65 -9.25 -17.74
C TRP A 95 1.96 -9.25 -19.25
N GLN A 96 3.06 -9.89 -19.66
CA GLN A 96 3.39 -10.13 -21.06
C GLN A 96 3.21 -11.61 -21.41
N PRO A 97 2.10 -12.01 -22.07
CA PRO A 97 1.79 -13.42 -22.30
C PRO A 97 2.83 -14.16 -23.15
N LEU A 98 3.41 -13.46 -24.14
CA LEU A 98 4.37 -14.07 -25.07
C LEU A 98 5.68 -14.45 -24.39
N THR A 99 6.22 -13.55 -23.56
CA THR A 99 7.49 -13.76 -22.85
C THR A 99 7.30 -14.36 -21.47
N ARG A 100 6.05 -14.49 -21.00
CA ARG A 100 5.67 -14.94 -19.66
C ARG A 100 6.40 -14.17 -18.54
N ASN A 101 6.52 -12.86 -18.72
CA ASN A 101 7.18 -11.98 -17.77
C ASN A 101 6.23 -10.89 -17.28
N TRP A 102 6.46 -10.45 -16.05
CA TRP A 102 5.86 -9.26 -15.47
C TRP A 102 6.68 -8.04 -15.84
N ARG A 103 6.05 -7.04 -16.42
CA ARG A 103 6.69 -5.77 -16.76
C ARG A 103 6.26 -4.70 -15.76
N VAL A 104 7.23 -4.15 -15.03
CA VAL A 104 7.04 -2.95 -14.21
C VAL A 104 7.65 -1.77 -14.95
N SER A 105 6.88 -0.72 -15.14
CA SER A 105 7.34 0.54 -15.75
C SER A 105 7.24 1.67 -14.72
N PHE A 106 8.30 2.46 -14.60
CA PHE A 106 8.39 3.61 -13.70
C PHE A 106 9.12 4.75 -14.42
N GLY A 107 8.41 5.85 -14.66
CA GLY A 107 8.91 6.93 -15.52
C GLY A 107 9.25 6.41 -16.93
N GLY A 108 10.47 6.66 -17.40
CA GLY A 108 10.98 6.15 -18.69
C GLY A 108 11.62 4.76 -18.64
N LEU A 109 11.76 4.17 -17.44
CA LEU A 109 12.39 2.86 -17.26
C LEU A 109 11.33 1.76 -17.23
N HIS A 110 11.68 0.60 -17.78
CA HIS A 110 10.92 -0.63 -17.60
C HIS A 110 11.85 -1.78 -17.20
N GLN A 111 11.38 -2.63 -16.31
CA GLN A 111 12.08 -3.82 -15.85
C GLN A 111 11.14 -5.03 -15.97
N LEU A 112 11.74 -6.20 -16.22
CA LEU A 112 11.04 -7.46 -16.36
C LEU A 112 11.33 -8.34 -15.15
N TYR A 113 10.31 -9.06 -14.69
CA TYR A 113 10.38 -9.98 -13.56
C TYR A 113 9.74 -11.31 -13.93
N ALA A 114 10.25 -12.40 -13.36
CA ALA A 114 9.74 -13.74 -13.65
C ALA A 114 8.46 -14.02 -12.84
N THR A 115 8.36 -13.47 -11.63
CA THR A 115 7.24 -13.73 -10.72
C THR A 115 6.50 -12.45 -10.31
N LEU A 116 5.20 -12.58 -10.00
CA LEU A 116 4.38 -11.47 -9.55
C LEU A 116 4.91 -10.88 -8.22
N PRO A 117 5.27 -11.70 -7.20
CA PRO A 117 5.82 -11.17 -5.95
C PRO A 117 7.08 -10.32 -6.13
N GLU A 118 7.98 -10.69 -7.05
CA GLU A 118 9.17 -9.88 -7.38
C GLU A 118 8.79 -8.52 -7.96
N ALA A 119 7.84 -8.50 -8.90
CA ALA A 119 7.36 -7.27 -9.50
C ALA A 119 6.69 -6.35 -8.46
N LEU A 120 5.88 -6.92 -7.56
CA LEU A 120 5.21 -6.18 -6.50
C LEU A 120 6.19 -5.59 -5.48
N ALA A 121 7.22 -6.35 -5.09
CA ALA A 121 8.21 -5.91 -4.10
C ALA A 121 8.94 -4.62 -4.51
N VAL A 122 9.19 -4.45 -5.81
CA VAL A 122 9.85 -3.24 -6.37
C VAL A 122 8.95 -2.01 -6.30
N MET A 123 7.63 -2.20 -6.33
CA MET A 123 6.64 -1.12 -6.29
C MET A 123 6.19 -0.79 -4.86
N SER A 124 6.35 -1.75 -3.94
CA SER A 124 5.89 -1.67 -2.56
C SER A 124 6.98 -1.20 -1.59
N ARG A 125 8.24 -1.07 -2.03
CA ARG A 125 9.37 -0.67 -1.20
C ARG A 125 10.20 0.45 -1.83
N ASN A 126 10.49 1.48 -1.05
CA ASN A 126 11.49 2.48 -1.41
C ASN A 126 12.18 3.02 -0.14
N SER A 127 13.51 3.00 -0.10
CA SER A 127 14.27 3.45 1.08
C SER A 127 14.81 4.88 0.99
N ARG A 128 14.89 5.47 -0.22
CA ARG A 128 15.48 6.80 -0.44
C ARG A 128 14.65 7.64 -1.39
N TRP A 129 13.39 7.86 -1.05
CA TRP A 129 12.57 8.79 -1.82
C TRP A 129 12.75 10.21 -1.30
N ARG A 130 13.56 11.02 -2.00
CA ARG A 130 13.64 12.47 -1.76
C ARG A 130 12.32 13.15 -2.11
N ILE A 131 11.71 13.80 -1.13
CA ILE A 131 10.47 14.59 -1.28
C ILE A 131 10.80 16.05 -1.60
N THR A 132 11.75 16.64 -0.88
CA THR A 132 12.16 18.03 -1.05
C THR A 132 13.60 18.23 -0.60
N ASP A 133 14.18 19.36 -0.99
CA ASP A 133 15.52 19.80 -0.60
C ASP A 133 15.56 20.33 0.82
N ALA A 134 16.73 20.28 1.46
CA ALA A 134 16.90 20.71 2.85
C ALA A 134 16.55 22.19 3.09
N GLN A 135 16.73 23.04 2.07
CA GLN A 135 16.47 24.49 2.14
C GLN A 135 14.98 24.84 2.20
N THR A 136 14.10 23.93 1.77
CA THR A 136 12.64 24.15 1.74
C THR A 136 12.00 23.99 3.12
N VAL A 137 12.69 23.33 4.05
CA VAL A 137 12.19 22.99 5.38
C VAL A 137 12.86 23.87 6.42
N ASP A 138 12.06 24.61 7.18
CA ASP A 138 12.53 25.43 8.32
C ASP A 138 12.44 24.63 9.64
N ASP A 139 12.74 25.27 10.78
CA ASP A 139 12.74 24.63 12.10
C ASP A 139 11.32 24.42 12.69
N ALA A 140 10.27 24.57 11.88
CA ALA A 140 8.92 24.22 12.31
C ALA A 140 8.71 22.70 12.41
N ARG A 141 7.58 22.31 13.01
CA ARG A 141 7.13 20.92 12.99
C ARG A 141 6.49 20.60 11.64
N TYR A 142 6.94 19.51 11.04
CA TYR A 142 6.40 18.99 9.78
C TYR A 142 5.87 17.57 9.95
N SER A 143 4.88 17.23 9.14
CA SER A 143 4.39 15.87 8.97
C SER A 143 4.34 15.54 7.47
N VAL A 144 4.48 14.26 7.15
CA VAL A 144 4.33 13.76 5.79
C VAL A 144 3.07 12.91 5.74
N VAL A 145 2.12 13.30 4.88
CA VAL A 145 1.01 12.45 4.49
C VAL A 145 1.48 11.59 3.34
N PHE A 146 1.59 10.30 3.58
CA PHE A 146 1.91 9.30 2.58
C PHE A 146 0.63 8.58 2.16
N SER A 147 0.39 8.49 0.86
CA SER A 147 -0.61 7.59 0.30
C SER A 147 0.03 6.65 -0.70
N TRP A 148 -0.42 5.41 -0.71
CA TRP A 148 -0.10 4.44 -1.74
C TRP A 148 -1.38 3.73 -2.14
N ARG A 149 -1.70 3.71 -3.43
CA ARG A 149 -2.98 3.18 -3.92
C ARG A 149 -2.91 2.64 -5.34
N LEU A 150 -3.83 1.74 -5.64
CA LEU A 150 -4.20 1.38 -7.00
C LEU A 150 -5.01 2.54 -7.62
N ASP A 151 -4.64 2.96 -8.82
CA ASP A 151 -5.37 3.96 -9.60
C ASP A 151 -6.45 3.28 -10.45
N SER A 152 -7.63 3.15 -9.86
CA SER A 152 -8.80 2.57 -10.52
C SER A 152 -9.31 3.39 -11.71
N SER A 153 -8.92 4.67 -11.82
CA SER A 153 -9.31 5.53 -12.95
C SER A 153 -8.70 5.06 -14.28
N GLN A 154 -7.56 4.37 -14.23
CA GLN A 154 -6.84 3.84 -15.39
C GLN A 154 -7.33 2.45 -15.81
N LEU A 155 -8.24 1.85 -15.05
CA LEU A 155 -8.81 0.55 -15.40
C LEU A 155 -9.73 0.69 -16.62
N PRO A 156 -9.79 -0.32 -17.50
CA PRO A 156 -10.78 -0.38 -18.57
C PRO A 156 -12.19 -0.14 -18.03
N ARG A 157 -12.99 0.64 -18.78
CA ARG A 157 -14.37 0.99 -18.40
C ARG A 157 -15.22 -0.19 -17.91
N PRO A 158 -15.17 -1.39 -18.52
CA PRO A 158 -15.92 -2.54 -18.01
C PRO A 158 -15.59 -2.93 -16.55
N LEU A 159 -14.33 -2.80 -16.13
CA LEU A 159 -13.91 -3.11 -14.77
C LEU A 159 -14.27 -1.99 -13.78
N GLN A 160 -14.46 -0.76 -14.26
CA GLN A 160 -14.87 0.35 -13.40
C GLN A 160 -16.26 0.14 -12.77
N PHE A 161 -17.14 -0.64 -13.40
CA PHE A 161 -18.46 -0.96 -12.85
C PHE A 161 -18.43 -1.97 -11.70
N GLY A 162 -17.32 -2.71 -11.54
CA GLY A 162 -17.09 -3.64 -10.44
C GLY A 162 -16.40 -3.01 -9.21
N LEU A 163 -16.10 -1.70 -9.26
CA LEU A 163 -15.42 -0.98 -8.16
C LEU A 163 -16.27 -0.80 -6.89
N GLY A 164 -17.51 -1.28 -6.89
CA GLY A 164 -18.32 -1.40 -5.66
C GLY A 164 -17.85 -2.54 -4.75
N ASP A 165 -17.03 -3.47 -5.25
CA ASP A 165 -16.35 -4.49 -4.45
C ASP A 165 -15.07 -3.95 -3.83
N SER A 166 -14.86 -4.22 -2.54
CA SER A 166 -13.66 -3.85 -1.78
C SER A 166 -12.36 -4.42 -2.36
N ASP A 167 -12.43 -5.41 -3.24
CA ASP A 167 -11.28 -6.08 -3.85
C ASP A 167 -10.45 -5.14 -4.74
N TRP A 168 -11.04 -4.07 -5.26
CA TRP A 168 -10.33 -3.07 -6.08
C TRP A 168 -9.92 -1.83 -5.29
N ASP A 169 -10.43 -1.66 -4.06
CA ASP A 169 -10.02 -0.58 -3.15
C ASP A 169 -8.72 -0.96 -2.42
N ILE A 170 -7.63 -0.95 -3.19
CA ILE A 170 -6.29 -1.23 -2.69
C ILE A 170 -5.59 0.09 -2.43
N GLY A 171 -5.53 0.50 -1.17
CA GLY A 171 -4.77 1.67 -0.79
C GLY A 171 -4.55 1.80 0.70
N ILE A 172 -3.55 2.60 1.05
CA ILE A 172 -3.27 3.00 2.41
C ILE A 172 -2.87 4.46 2.44
N GLN A 173 -3.34 5.17 3.47
CA GLN A 173 -2.89 6.51 3.78
C GLN A 173 -2.42 6.54 5.22
N ARG A 174 -1.23 7.10 5.45
CA ARG A 174 -0.63 7.26 6.78
C ARG A 174 0.08 8.59 6.87
N THR A 175 -0.04 9.22 8.04
CA THR A 175 0.68 10.45 8.37
C THR A 175 1.79 10.11 9.35
N VAL A 176 3.01 10.54 9.05
CA VAL A 176 4.16 10.37 9.95
C VAL A 176 4.80 11.72 10.26
N PRO A 177 5.27 11.93 11.49
CA PRO A 177 6.05 13.13 11.81
C PRO A 177 7.39 13.10 11.07
N LEU A 178 7.86 14.27 10.65
CA LEU A 178 9.23 14.41 10.16
C LEU A 178 10.18 14.30 11.36
N THR A 179 11.05 13.30 11.34
CA THR A 179 12.08 13.10 12.37
C THR A 179 13.44 13.56 11.84
N GLU A 180 14.36 13.94 12.71
CA GLU A 180 15.76 14.12 12.30
C GLU A 180 16.37 12.77 11.95
N GLY A 181 17.02 12.66 10.79
CA GLY A 181 17.77 11.46 10.43
C GLY A 181 19.01 11.29 11.32
N PRO A 182 19.56 10.06 11.45
CA PRO A 182 20.86 9.89 12.08
C PRO A 182 21.89 10.74 11.32
N ARG A 183 22.67 11.53 12.06
CA ARG A 183 23.80 12.32 11.54
C ARG A 183 24.92 11.41 11.04
#